data_AF-A0A2T1DQ11-F1
#
_entry.id   AF-A0A2T1DQ11-F1
#
_cell.length_a   1.000
_cell.length_b   1.000
_cell.length_c   1.000
_cell.angle_alpha   90.00
_cell.angle_beta   90.00
_cell.angle_gamma   90.00
#
_symmetry.space_group_name_H-M   'P 1'
#
loop_
_entity.id
_entity.type
_entity.pdbx_description
1 polymer ?
#
loop_
_entity_poly.entity_id
_entity_poly.type
_entity_poly.pdbx_seq_one_letter_code
_entity_poly.pdbx_strand_id
1 'polypeptide(L)' 'MSNSRPTEQLAFYVSPEEKKAIQAWAEEDDRSVSYLLRSIVLKALKERHAKSSSDPSA' A
#
# COMPACT_ATOMS: atom_id res chain seq x y z
N MET A 1 10.95 2.55 -26.79
CA MET A 1 9.88 1.76 -26.15
C MET A 1 10.15 1.75 -24.66
N SER A 2 9.27 2.33 -23.85
CA SER A 2 9.47 2.40 -22.39
C SER A 2 9.27 1.00 -21.79
N ASN A 3 10.34 0.40 -21.24
CA ASN A 3 10.32 -0.88 -20.53
C ASN A 3 9.69 -0.74 -19.13
N SER A 4 8.41 -0.34 -19.07
CA SER A 4 7.67 -0.38 -17.81
C SER A 4 7.31 -1.83 -17.50
N ARG A 5 7.76 -2.35 -16.35
CA ARG A 5 7.35 -3.67 -15.86
C ARG A 5 5.82 -3.72 -15.75
N PRO A 6 5.17 -4.86 -16.08
CA PRO A 6 3.73 -4.98 -15.92
C PRO A 6 3.35 -4.80 -14.44
N THR A 7 2.29 -4.02 -14.20
CA THR A 7 1.69 -3.85 -12.87
C THR A 7 0.38 -4.60 -12.81
N GLU A 8 0.12 -5.28 -11.70
CA GLU A 8 -1.14 -5.97 -11.44
C GLU A 8 -2.04 -5.15 -10.49
N GLN A 9 -3.36 -5.29 -10.65
CA GLN A 9 -4.35 -4.59 -9.84
C GLN A 9 -4.77 -5.43 -8.64
N LEU A 10 -4.86 -4.81 -7.47
CA LEU A 10 -5.50 -5.37 -6.28
C LEU A 10 -6.85 -4.69 -6.06
N ALA A 11 -7.88 -5.48 -5.78
CA ALA A 11 -9.23 -5.00 -5.47
C ALA A 11 -9.74 -5.64 -4.17
N PHE A 12 -10.39 -4.84 -3.33
CA PHE A 12 -11.02 -5.30 -2.10
C PHE A 12 -12.24 -4.42 -1.80
N TYR A 13 -13.18 -4.96 -1.04
CA TYR A 13 -14.38 -4.24 -0.64
C TYR A 13 -14.14 -3.48 0.66
N VAL A 14 -14.70 -2.28 0.73
CA VAL A 14 -14.74 -1.44 1.94
C VAL A 14 -16.15 -0.88 2.08
N SER A 15 -16.54 -0.57 3.31
CA SER A 15 -17.74 0.20 3.59
C SER A 15 -17.63 1.63 3.00
N PRO A 16 -18.77 2.32 2.80
CA PRO A 16 -18.76 3.71 2.35
C PRO A 16 -18.01 4.65 3.30
N GLU A 17 -18.03 4.39 4.60
CA GLU A 17 -17.36 5.20 5.62
C GLU A 17 -15.84 5.04 5.53
N GLU A 18 -15.35 3.82 5.43
CA GLU A 18 -13.92 3.53 5.22
C GLU A 18 -13.42 4.18 3.92
N LYS A 19 -14.21 4.10 2.84
CA LYS A 19 -13.85 4.77 1.57
C LYS A 19 -13.69 6.27 1.73
N LYS A 20 -14.63 6.93 2.44
CA LYS A 20 -14.55 8.38 2.71
C LYS A 20 -13.32 8.73 3.54
N ALA A 21 -13.03 7.96 4.57
CA ALA A 21 -11.85 8.18 5.41
C ALA A 21 -10.55 8.05 4.61
N ILE A 22 -10.44 7.04 3.74
CA ILE A 22 -9.27 6.85 2.87
C ILE A 22 -9.12 8.01 1.87
N GLN A 23 -10.24 8.51 1.31
CA GLN A 23 -10.23 9.65 0.40
C GLN A 23 -9.77 10.93 1.10
N ALA A 24 -10.35 11.24 2.27
CA ALA A 24 -9.96 12.42 3.06
C ALA A 24 -8.47 12.38 3.42
N TRP A 25 -7.95 11.23 3.85
CA TRP A 25 -6.53 11.09 4.15
C TRP A 25 -5.65 11.34 2.90
N ALA A 26 -6.04 10.82 1.74
CA ALA A 26 -5.29 11.06 0.51
C ALA A 26 -5.28 12.56 0.11
N GLU A 27 -6.39 13.26 0.32
CA GLU A 27 -6.51 14.71 0.09
C GLU A 27 -5.65 15.53 1.04
N GLU A 28 -5.62 15.18 2.33
CA GLU A 28 -4.76 15.83 3.34
C GLU A 28 -3.27 15.74 2.99
N ASP A 29 -2.84 14.62 2.39
CA ASP A 29 -1.45 14.38 2.00
C ASP A 29 -1.09 14.94 0.59
N ASP A 30 -2.03 15.57 -0.13
CA ASP A 30 -1.91 15.96 -1.55
C ASP A 30 -1.49 14.79 -2.46
N ARG A 31 -2.10 13.61 -2.25
CA ARG A 31 -1.80 12.37 -2.97
C ARG A 31 -3.05 11.70 -3.53
N SER A 32 -2.85 10.79 -4.49
CA SER A 32 -3.92 9.90 -4.92
C SER A 32 -4.13 8.76 -3.93
N VAL A 33 -5.36 8.27 -3.82
CA VAL A 33 -5.72 7.10 -3.00
C VAL A 33 -4.83 5.89 -3.35
N SER A 34 -4.58 5.65 -4.63
CA SER A 34 -3.71 4.55 -5.07
C SER A 34 -2.26 4.72 -4.58
N TYR A 35 -1.74 5.95 -4.57
CA TYR A 35 -0.40 6.23 -4.06
C TYR A 35 -0.33 6.03 -2.54
N LEU A 36 -1.31 6.54 -1.80
CA LEU A 36 -1.43 6.37 -0.35
C LEU A 36 -1.44 4.89 0.02
N LEU A 37 -2.37 4.12 -0.53
CA LEU A 37 -2.52 2.69 -0.25
C LEU A 37 -1.27 1.90 -0.62
N ARG A 38 -0.67 2.18 -1.79
CA ARG A 38 0.58 1.55 -2.19
C ARG A 38 1.71 1.83 -1.20
N SER A 39 1.82 3.06 -0.70
CA SER A 39 2.86 3.46 0.24
C SER A 39 2.72 2.75 1.59
N ILE A 40 1.49 2.65 2.10
CA ILE A 40 1.16 1.91 3.33
C ILE A 40 1.51 0.43 3.17
N VAL A 41 1.07 -0.20 2.08
CA VAL A 41 1.34 -1.62 1.81
C VAL A 41 2.83 -1.88 1.65
N LEU A 42 3.56 -1.03 0.92
CA LEU A 42 5.01 -1.16 0.77
C LEU A 42 5.75 -1.04 2.10
N LYS A 43 5.31 -0.14 2.98
CA LYS A 43 5.88 -0.02 4.34
C LYS A 43 5.63 -1.29 5.14
N ALA A 44 4.40 -1.78 5.16
CA ALA A 44 4.03 -3.01 5.87
C ALA A 44 4.78 -4.24 5.34
N LEU A 45 4.98 -4.34 4.03
CA LEU A 45 5.77 -5.42 3.41
C LEU A 45 7.23 -5.35 3.86
N LYS A 46 7.86 -4.17 3.82
CA LYS A 46 9.25 -4.00 4.29
C LYS A 46 9.40 -4.41 5.76
N GLU A 47 8.47 -4.00 6.62
CA GLU A 47 8.48 -4.36 8.04
C GLU A 47 8.29 -5.86 8.26
N ARG A 48 7.40 -6.50 7.48
CA ARG A 48 7.20 -7.95 7.51
C ARG A 48 8.46 -8.70 7.08
N HIS A 49 9.10 -8.27 6.00
CA HIS A 49 10.34 -8.86 5.52
C HIS A 49 11.48 -8.71 6.53
N ALA A 50 11.64 -7.52 7.12
CA ALA A 50 12.64 -7.25 8.14
C ALA A 50 12.49 -8.20 9.35
N LYS A 51 11.25 -8.38 9.84
CA LYS A 51 10.94 -9.32 10.94
C LYS A 51 11.25 -10.77 10.60
N SER A 52 11.00 -11.20 9.36
CA SER A 52 11.32 -12.57 8.92
C SER A 52 12.82 -12.81 8.71
N SER A 53 13.61 -11.78 8.44
CA SER A 53 15.07 -11.89 8.26
C SER A 53 15.88 -11.71 9.55
N SER A 54 15.26 -11.19 10.62
CA SER A 54 15.91 -10.95 11.91
C SER A 54 15.73 -12.10 12.91
N ASP A 55 15.24 -13.26 12.46
CA ASP A 55 15.14 -14.46 13.29
C ASP A 55 16.22 -15.49 12.84
N PRO A 56 17.42 -15.48 13.45
CA PRO A 56 18.47 -16.48 13.19
C PRO A 56 18.21 -17.82 13.89
N SER A 57 16.97 -18.12 14.31
CA SER A 57 16.59 -19.39 14.93
C SER A 57 15.67 -20.20 14.00
N ALA A 58 16.23 -20.70 12.90
CA ALA A 58 15.69 -21.83 12.14
C ALA A 58 16.82 -22.78 11.75
#